data_AF-A0A2V1CJE9-F1
#
_entry.id   AF-A0A2V1CJE9-F1
#
_cell.length_a   1.000
_cell.length_b   1.000
_cell.length_c   1.000
_cell.angle_alpha   90.00
_cell.angle_beta   90.00
_cell.angle_gamma   90.00
#
_symmetry.space_group_name_H-M   'P 1'
#
loop_
_entity.id
_entity.type
_entity.pdbx_description
1 polymer ?
#
loop_
_entity_poly.entity_id
_entity_poly.type
_entity_poly.pdbx_seq_one_letter_code
_entity_poly.pdbx_strand_id
1 'polypeptide(L)' 'MDKARGSKKQTSQSDKSGAKAAKDCRVCNRRRIKCDRSLPCCKKCTSRDLACPGYGVILNWE' A
#
# COMPACT_ATOMS: atom_id res chain seq x y z
N MET A 1 -28.75 10.56 35.00
CA MET A 1 -28.43 9.18 34.59
C MET A 1 -29.01 9.03 33.19
N ASP A 2 -28.32 8.68 32.10
CA ASP A 2 -27.11 7.89 31.89
C ASP A 2 -26.35 8.32 30.63
N LYS A 3 -25.05 8.01 30.65
CA LYS A 3 -24.02 8.28 29.63
C LYS A 3 -24.25 7.50 28.34
N ALA A 4 -24.10 8.14 27.19
CA ALA A 4 -23.60 7.47 25.98
C ALA A 4 -22.79 8.45 25.10
N ARG A 5 -21.54 8.72 25.50
CA ARG A 5 -20.53 9.26 24.58
C ARG A 5 -20.00 8.12 23.73
N GLY A 6 -20.45 8.02 22.48
CA GLY A 6 -19.88 7.11 21.49
C GLY A 6 -18.46 7.54 21.11
N SER A 7 -17.47 6.79 21.57
CA SER A 7 -16.06 6.97 21.21
C SER A 7 -15.78 6.44 19.80
N LYS A 8 -15.40 7.38 18.93
CA LYS A 8 -14.64 7.28 17.68
C LYS A 8 -13.92 5.94 17.40
N LYS A 9 -14.17 5.33 16.23
CA LYS A 9 -13.19 4.45 15.57
C LYS A 9 -12.73 5.10 14.27
N GLN A 10 -11.72 5.95 14.36
CA GLN A 10 -11.05 6.56 13.22
C GLN A 10 -10.25 5.48 12.48
N THR A 11 -10.77 5.00 11.35
CA THR A 11 -10.01 4.21 10.39
C THR A 11 -8.96 5.10 9.72
N SER A 12 -7.76 5.11 10.29
CA SER A 12 -6.46 5.32 9.64
C SER A 12 -6.47 5.85 8.20
N GLN A 13 -6.66 7.16 8.02
CA GLN A 13 -6.31 7.86 6.79
C GLN A 13 -5.11 8.76 7.08
N SER A 14 -3.93 8.25 6.74
CA SER A 14 -2.68 9.02 6.73
C SER A 14 -2.11 9.00 5.32
N ASP A 15 -2.81 9.68 4.42
CA ASP A 15 -2.29 10.05 3.12
C ASP A 15 -1.45 11.32 3.28
N LYS A 16 -0.23 11.16 3.80
CA LYS A 16 0.83 12.15 3.57
C LYS A 16 1.06 12.21 2.06
N SER A 17 1.04 13.41 1.51
CA SER A 17 1.12 13.82 0.10
C SER A 17 2.45 13.43 -0.60
N GLY A 18 2.90 12.19 -0.46
CA GLY A 18 3.98 11.61 -1.24
C GLY A 18 3.41 10.94 -2.49
N ALA A 19 4.14 11.00 -3.60
CA ALA A 19 3.76 10.31 -4.84
C ALA A 19 3.53 8.82 -4.56
N LYS A 20 2.27 8.39 -4.61
CA LYS A 20 1.87 6.98 -4.50
C LYS A 20 1.68 6.40 -5.88
N ALA A 21 2.02 5.13 -6.05
CA ALA A 21 1.68 4.43 -7.27
C ALA A 21 0.15 4.34 -7.44
N ALA A 22 -0.33 4.37 -8.69
CA ALA A 22 -1.76 4.23 -8.99
C ALA A 22 -2.29 2.81 -8.70
N LYS A 23 -1.42 1.80 -8.86
CA LYS A 23 -1.76 0.37 -8.75
C LYS A 23 -0.96 -0.30 -7.63
N ASP A 24 -1.48 -1.41 -7.12
CA ASP A 24 -0.76 -2.26 -6.18
C ASP A 24 0.41 -2.95 -6.90
N CYS A 25 1.53 -3.17 -6.21
CA CYS A 25 2.67 -3.88 -6.81
C CYS A 25 2.30 -5.35 -7.07
N ARG A 26 2.98 -5.98 -8.04
CA ARG A 26 2.65 -7.33 -8.48
C ARG A 26 2.79 -8.38 -7.38
N VAL A 27 3.73 -8.18 -6.45
CA VAL A 27 3.96 -9.06 -5.30
C VAL A 27 2.82 -8.97 -4.29
N CYS A 28 2.44 -7.77 -3.86
CA CYS A 28 1.31 -7.58 -2.94
C CYS A 28 0.01 -8.11 -3.54
N ASN A 29 -0.22 -7.85 -4.83
CA ASN A 29 -1.39 -8.35 -5.54
C ASN A 29 -1.44 -9.89 -5.58
N ARG A 30 -0.34 -10.55 -5.99
CA ARG A 30 -0.23 -12.02 -5.97
C ARG A 30 -0.47 -12.61 -4.58
N ARG A 31 0.02 -11.93 -3.54
CA ARG A 31 -0.14 -12.33 -2.13
C ARG A 31 -1.49 -11.98 -1.52
N ARG A 32 -2.37 -11.30 -2.29
CA ARG A 32 -3.71 -10.86 -1.85
C ARG A 32 -3.68 -10.00 -0.58
N ILE A 33 -2.69 -9.10 -0.47
CA ILE A 33 -2.58 -8.13 0.64
C ILE A 33 -2.63 -6.70 0.10
N LYS A 34 -3.17 -5.77 0.89
CA LYS A 34 -3.21 -4.33 0.54
C LYS A 34 -1.79 -3.79 0.32
N CYS A 35 -1.49 -3.19 -0.82
CA CYS A 35 -0.20 -2.53 -1.04
C CYS A 35 -0.15 -1.13 -0.39
N ASP A 36 1.00 -0.75 0.16
CA ASP A 36 1.23 0.61 0.68
C ASP A 36 1.61 1.62 -0.42
N ARG A 37 1.87 1.13 -1.65
CA ARG A 37 2.09 1.93 -2.88
C ARG A 37 3.18 3.00 -2.77
N SER A 38 4.14 2.80 -1.87
CA SER A 38 5.32 3.67 -1.77
C SER A 38 6.26 3.44 -2.95
N LEU A 39 6.87 4.52 -3.44
CA LEU A 39 7.85 4.50 -4.52
C LEU A 39 9.27 4.56 -3.94
N PRO A 40 10.27 3.90 -4.56
CA PRO A 40 10.20 3.08 -5.78
C PRO A 40 9.66 1.65 -5.54
N CYS A 41 9.71 1.17 -4.30
CA CYS A 41 9.27 -0.17 -3.89
C CYS A 41 8.36 -0.10 -2.67
N CYS A 42 7.43 -1.06 -2.58
CA CYS A 42 6.49 -1.15 -1.47
C CYS A 42 7.19 -1.48 -0.14
N LYS A 43 6.87 -0.78 0.95
CA LYS A 43 7.46 -1.02 2.28
C LYS A 43 7.22 -2.45 2.75
N LYS A 44 6.07 -3.05 2.43
CA LYS A 44 5.74 -4.44 2.79
C LYS A 44 6.62 -5.48 2.09
N CYS A 45 7.13 -5.13 0.92
CA CYS A 45 8.01 -5.96 0.12
C CYS A 45 9.41 -5.87 0.72
N THR A 46 9.90 -4.65 0.94
CA THR A 46 11.19 -4.36 1.58
C THR A 46 11.28 -4.95 2.98
N SER A 47 10.24 -4.83 3.81
CA SER A 47 10.25 -5.36 5.18
C SER A 47 10.24 -6.88 5.27
N ARG A 48 10.05 -7.58 4.14
CA ARG A 48 10.03 -9.04 4.06
C ARG A 48 11.13 -9.56 3.14
N ASP A 49 12.07 -8.68 2.76
CA ASP A 49 13.16 -8.96 1.82
C ASP A 49 12.67 -9.60 0.50
N LEU A 50 11.50 -9.18 0.03
CA LEU A 50 10.92 -9.63 -1.23
C LEU A 50 11.31 -8.69 -2.37
N ALA A 51 11.69 -9.27 -3.50
CA ALA A 51 11.95 -8.56 -4.74
C ALA A 51 10.66 -7.89 -5.27
N CYS A 52 10.52 -6.58 -5.00
CA CYS A 52 9.43 -5.77 -5.54
C CYS A 52 9.80 -5.35 -6.97
N PRO A 53 8.99 -5.68 -8.01
CA PRO A 53 9.27 -5.25 -9.39
C PRO A 53 9.02 -3.74 -9.62
N GLY A 54 8.79 -2.97 -8.56
CA GLY A 54 8.32 -1.60 -8.64
C GLY A 54 6.90 -1.49 -9.21
N TYR A 55 6.65 -0.37 -9.91
CA TYR A 55 5.33 0.00 -10.45
C TYR A 55 5.39 0.43 -11.93
N GLY A 56 6.52 0.18 -12.60
CA GLY A 56 6.73 0.51 -14.00
C GLY A 56 5.94 -0.38 -14.97
N VAL A 57 5.81 0.08 -16.21
CA VAL A 57 5.36 -0.74 -17.33
C VAL A 57 6.46 -1.71 -17.74
N ILE A 58 6.12 -2.98 -17.89
CA ILE A 58 7.01 -3.99 -18.47
C ILE A 58 6.77 -3.94 -19.98
N LEU A 59 7.74 -3.42 -20.73
CA LEU A 59 7.72 -3.41 -22.19
C LEU A 59 8.42 -4.67 -22.70
N ASN A 60 7.77 -5.45 -23.56
CA ASN A 60 8.36 -6.57 -24.29
C ASN A 60 8.51 -6.14 -25.75
N TRP A 61 9.72 -6.21 -26.31
CA TRP A 61 10.05 -5.67 -27.63
C TRP A 61 10.28 -6.80 -28.65
N GLU A 62 9.30 -7.69 -28.84
CA GLU A 62 9.42 -8.78 -29.84
C GLU A 62 9.49 -8.27 -31.29
#